data_AF-A0A7V9L721-F1
#
_entry.id   AF-A0A7V9L721-F1
#
_cell.length_a   1.000
_cell.length_b   1.000
_cell.length_c   1.000
_cell.angle_alpha   90.00
_cell.angle_beta   90.00
_cell.angle_gamma   90.00
#
_symmetry.space_group_name_H-M   'P 1'
#
loop_
_entity.id
_entity.type
_entity.pdbx_description
1 polymer ?
#
loop_
_entity_poly.entity_id
_entity_poly.type
_entity_poly.pdbx_seq_one_letter_code
_entity_poly.pdbx_strand_id
1 'polypeptide(L)'
;MRVIVSIAIMALAACGNDPDSCKITCSADVECPDGQTCGDLGRCTAGESCTEGSCTAGVFLGCVDEETARFCDQTGTAATSDACGGFGCNAAEVRCNECRPDQLGCAGDELTTCTADGLVASTETCVLQCADATGDTAARCHSIVPVWIPQVCETIAVEAELLITTATEIDTNQDSACNGGIVAQPSGPEICVVRYHRIVLGATVSVVGARAIAFVADQELDIDALLDVGARGRTSGPGSGGTSGGISSTGGGGGAGSKQVGGNGGAFGAPGGGGGAIVDPLGSPVLLGGQRANNNATTVANFGDYVPVGGGGGGAALLVSCSGVVTVSGTIDAGGGGGAGGGRKAEVQGSPFQGGAGGGAGGYV
;
A
#
# COMPACT_ATOMS: atom_id res chain seq x y z
N MET A 1 24.09 -40.37 17.49
CA MET A 1 22.97 -40.24 18.45
C MET A 1 21.79 -40.98 17.83
N ARG A 2 21.44 -42.18 18.33
CA ARG A 2 20.37 -43.01 17.76
C ARG A 2 19.06 -42.65 18.46
N VAL A 3 18.13 -42.04 17.73
CA VAL A 3 16.77 -41.75 18.20
C VAL A 3 15.94 -43.01 18.02
N ILE A 4 15.48 -43.58 19.14
CA ILE A 4 14.53 -44.69 19.17
C ILE A 4 13.14 -44.04 19.10
N VAL A 5 12.47 -44.17 17.97
CA VAL A 5 11.07 -43.73 17.79
C VAL A 5 10.18 -44.89 18.22
N SER A 6 9.54 -44.76 19.39
CA SER A 6 8.49 -45.66 19.84
C SER A 6 7.21 -45.36 19.05
N ILE A 7 6.90 -46.24 18.10
CA ILE A 7 5.61 -46.25 17.38
C ILE A 7 4.59 -46.93 18.29
N ALA A 8 3.70 -46.14 18.90
CA ALA A 8 2.50 -46.64 19.53
C ALA A 8 1.46 -46.94 18.42
N ILE A 9 1.27 -48.22 18.12
CA ILE A 9 0.18 -48.68 17.26
C ILE A 9 -1.10 -48.61 18.09
N MET A 10 -1.81 -47.49 17.98
CA MET A 10 -3.19 -47.37 18.43
C MET A 10 -4.05 -48.09 17.39
N ALA A 11 -4.58 -49.25 17.75
CA ALA A 11 -5.57 -49.95 16.96
C ALA A 11 -6.87 -49.13 17.02
N LEU A 12 -7.14 -48.36 15.96
CA LEU A 12 -8.43 -47.72 15.73
C LEU A 12 -9.44 -48.83 15.44
N ALA A 13 -10.36 -49.08 16.37
CA ALA A 13 -11.55 -49.86 16.09
C ALA A 13 -12.42 -49.00 15.15
N ALA A 14 -12.37 -49.32 13.86
CA ALA A 14 -13.28 -48.74 12.88
C ALA A 14 -14.69 -49.29 13.15
N CYS A 15 -15.48 -48.57 13.93
CA CYS A 15 -16.93 -48.63 13.76
C CYS A 15 -17.20 -48.07 12.36
N GLY A 16 -17.83 -48.87 11.51
CA GLY A 16 -18.27 -48.42 10.19
C GLY A 16 -19.31 -47.32 10.36
N ASN A 17 -18.84 -46.06 10.38
CA ASN A 17 -19.68 -44.87 10.35
C ASN A 17 -20.16 -44.67 8.92
N ASP A 18 -21.03 -45.56 8.45
CA ASP A 18 -21.87 -45.22 7.33
C ASP A 18 -23.06 -44.45 7.94
N PRO A 19 -23.24 -43.13 7.68
CA PRO A 19 -24.44 -42.42 8.14
C PRO A 19 -25.73 -43.02 7.53
N ASP A 20 -25.59 -43.92 6.55
CA ASP A 20 -26.65 -44.77 6.02
C ASP A 20 -26.82 -46.10 6.75
N SER A 21 -25.97 -46.48 7.72
CA SER A 21 -26.10 -47.75 8.45
C SER A 21 -27.32 -47.82 9.38
N CYS A 22 -27.96 -46.68 9.65
CA CYS A 22 -29.25 -46.66 10.35
C CYS A 22 -30.43 -46.84 9.40
N LYS A 23 -30.25 -46.86 8.07
CA LYS A 23 -31.35 -47.15 7.16
C LYS A 23 -31.68 -48.63 7.28
N ILE A 24 -32.75 -48.94 8.01
CA ILE A 24 -33.43 -50.24 7.87
C ILE A 24 -33.90 -50.31 6.42
N THR A 25 -33.09 -50.95 5.57
CA THR A 25 -33.52 -51.31 4.22
C THR A 25 -34.58 -52.36 4.38
N CYS A 26 -35.80 -52.00 4.00
CA CYS A 26 -36.94 -52.89 3.99
C CYS A 26 -37.29 -53.22 2.54
N SER A 27 -37.80 -54.42 2.37
CA SER A 27 -38.44 -54.91 1.16
C SER A 27 -39.94 -55.14 1.36
N ALA A 28 -40.39 -55.14 2.62
CA ALA A 28 -41.79 -55.24 3.02
C ALA A 28 -42.05 -54.58 4.38
N ASP A 29 -43.31 -54.19 4.64
CA ASP A 29 -43.74 -53.52 5.86
C ASP A 29 -43.43 -54.31 7.15
N VAL A 30 -43.41 -55.64 7.06
CA VAL A 30 -43.09 -56.53 8.20
C VAL A 30 -41.64 -56.41 8.68
N GLU A 31 -40.75 -55.87 7.84
CA GLU A 31 -39.36 -55.61 8.19
C GLU A 31 -39.20 -54.25 8.88
N CYS A 32 -40.27 -53.47 8.94
CA CYS A 32 -40.33 -52.20 9.65
C CYS A 32 -40.92 -52.40 11.06
N PRO A 33 -40.50 -51.59 12.06
CA PRO A 33 -41.09 -51.60 13.40
C PRO A 33 -42.61 -51.40 13.38
N ASP A 34 -43.29 -51.93 14.40
CA ASP A 34 -44.74 -51.91 14.51
C ASP A 34 -45.33 -50.51 14.26
N GLY A 35 -46.22 -50.43 13.26
CA GLY A 35 -46.90 -49.19 12.87
C GLY A 35 -46.22 -48.41 11.73
N GLN A 36 -45.14 -48.93 11.13
CA GLN A 36 -44.49 -48.33 9.98
C GLN A 36 -44.74 -49.14 8.70
N THR A 37 -44.61 -48.48 7.54
CA THR A 37 -44.65 -49.14 6.23
C THR A 37 -43.34 -48.93 5.49
N CYS A 38 -42.95 -49.89 4.69
CA CYS A 38 -41.80 -49.79 3.82
C CYS A 38 -42.16 -48.89 2.63
N GLY A 39 -41.59 -47.69 2.59
CA GLY A 39 -41.80 -46.73 1.52
C GLY A 39 -41.12 -47.18 0.22
N ASP A 40 -41.50 -46.55 -0.89
CA ASP A 40 -41.10 -46.91 -2.26
C ASP A 40 -39.58 -46.91 -2.52
N LEU A 41 -38.79 -46.32 -1.62
CA LEU A 41 -37.33 -46.32 -1.66
C LEU A 41 -36.68 -47.46 -0.85
N GLY A 42 -37.48 -48.43 -0.37
CA GLY A 42 -37.02 -49.50 0.51
C GLY A 42 -36.64 -48.99 1.90
N ARG A 43 -37.37 -47.99 2.42
CA ARG A 43 -37.09 -47.34 3.72
C ARG A 43 -38.39 -47.12 4.49
N CYS A 44 -38.39 -47.39 5.79
CA CYS A 44 -39.61 -47.26 6.62
C CYS A 44 -40.09 -45.79 6.73
N THR A 45 -41.42 -45.57 6.69
CA THR A 45 -42.07 -44.29 6.35
C THR A 45 -42.20 -43.24 7.45
N ALA A 46 -41.83 -43.51 8.70
CA ALA A 46 -42.01 -42.55 9.80
C ALA A 46 -40.80 -42.48 10.74
N GLY A 47 -40.07 -41.36 10.64
CA GLY A 47 -39.25 -40.75 11.69
C GLY A 47 -38.40 -41.70 12.54
N GLU A 48 -37.15 -41.93 12.14
CA GLU A 48 -36.15 -42.46 13.05
C GLU A 48 -35.81 -41.42 14.12
N SER A 49 -36.57 -41.45 15.21
CA SER A 49 -35.94 -41.35 16.52
C SER A 49 -35.04 -42.57 16.64
N CYS A 50 -33.74 -42.39 16.45
CA CYS A 50 -32.72 -43.39 16.81
C CYS A 50 -32.72 -43.56 18.35
N THR A 51 -33.80 -44.09 18.92
CA THR A 51 -33.96 -44.18 20.38
C THR A 51 -33.22 -45.37 20.98
N GLU A 52 -32.55 -46.21 20.20
CA GLU A 52 -31.83 -47.40 20.73
C GLU A 52 -30.43 -47.65 20.16
N GLY A 53 -29.84 -46.65 19.49
CA GLY A 53 -28.41 -46.67 19.17
C GLY A 53 -27.72 -45.56 19.95
N SER A 54 -27.19 -45.87 21.13
CA SER A 54 -26.40 -44.90 21.89
C SER A 54 -25.25 -44.40 21.01
N CYS A 55 -25.24 -43.11 20.70
CA CYS A 55 -24.11 -42.49 20.01
C CYS A 55 -23.03 -42.12 21.04
N THR A 56 -21.77 -41.97 20.59
CA THR A 56 -20.72 -41.50 21.50
C THR A 56 -20.96 -40.02 21.78
N ALA A 57 -21.13 -39.68 23.07
CA ALA A 57 -21.43 -38.31 23.48
C ALA A 57 -20.51 -37.27 22.83
N GLY A 58 -21.09 -36.23 22.24
CA GLY A 58 -20.37 -35.14 21.56
C GLY A 58 -19.81 -35.47 20.17
N VAL A 59 -19.98 -36.69 19.66
CA VAL A 59 -19.49 -37.05 18.31
C VAL A 59 -20.39 -36.47 17.24
N PHE A 60 -19.78 -35.92 16.19
CA PHE A 60 -20.46 -35.45 15.00
C PHE A 60 -21.11 -36.61 14.24
N LEU A 61 -22.37 -36.43 13.86
CA LEU A 61 -23.19 -37.45 13.20
C LEU A 61 -23.42 -37.15 11.72
N GLY A 62 -23.31 -35.89 11.29
CA GLY A 62 -23.54 -35.49 9.90
C GLY A 62 -23.99 -34.03 9.79
N CYS A 63 -24.04 -33.53 8.56
CA CYS A 63 -24.68 -32.25 8.26
C CYS A 63 -26.18 -32.46 8.03
N VAL A 64 -27.01 -31.64 8.66
CA VAL A 64 -28.46 -31.60 8.39
C VAL A 64 -28.72 -30.82 7.10
N ASP A 65 -28.04 -29.68 6.96
CA ASP A 65 -28.03 -28.81 5.80
C ASP A 65 -26.67 -28.08 5.72
N GLU A 66 -26.55 -27.08 4.86
CA GLU A 66 -25.31 -26.34 4.67
C GLU A 66 -24.89 -25.55 5.92
N GLU A 67 -25.80 -25.18 6.82
CA GLU A 67 -25.52 -24.33 7.98
C GLU A 67 -25.63 -25.05 9.33
N THR A 68 -26.15 -26.27 9.36
CA THR A 68 -26.50 -26.99 10.58
C THR A 68 -25.80 -28.35 10.62
N ALA A 69 -25.01 -28.59 11.67
CA ALA A 69 -24.44 -29.90 11.97
C ALA A 69 -25.26 -30.63 13.03
N ARG A 70 -25.27 -31.95 12.95
CA ARG A 70 -25.87 -32.83 13.95
C ARG A 70 -24.78 -33.49 14.77
N PHE A 71 -24.88 -33.36 16.09
CA PHE A 71 -23.99 -33.99 17.06
C PHE A 71 -24.78 -34.96 17.94
N CYS A 72 -24.08 -35.90 18.56
CA CYS A 72 -24.63 -36.66 19.67
C CYS A 72 -24.64 -35.79 20.94
N ASP A 73 -25.73 -35.80 21.69
CA ASP A 73 -25.82 -35.10 22.97
C ASP A 73 -24.77 -35.61 23.97
N GLN A 74 -24.54 -34.85 25.05
CA GLN A 74 -23.54 -35.21 26.06
C GLN A 74 -23.89 -36.50 26.83
N THR A 75 -25.13 -36.96 26.75
CA THR A 75 -25.61 -38.20 27.41
C THR A 75 -25.49 -39.43 26.52
N GLY A 76 -25.14 -39.28 25.24
CA GLY A 76 -25.03 -40.40 24.30
C GLY A 76 -26.39 -40.97 23.87
N THR A 77 -27.48 -40.25 24.09
CA THR A 77 -28.85 -40.75 24.00
C THR A 77 -29.67 -40.15 22.87
N ALA A 78 -29.32 -38.95 22.42
CA ALA A 78 -30.05 -38.26 21.37
C ALA A 78 -29.11 -37.46 20.46
N ALA A 79 -29.62 -37.09 19.30
CA ALA A 79 -28.94 -36.18 18.40
C ALA A 79 -29.39 -34.73 18.66
N THR A 80 -28.45 -33.81 18.78
CA THR A 80 -28.69 -32.36 18.83
C THR A 80 -28.24 -31.72 17.53
N SER A 81 -28.93 -30.66 17.11
CA SER A 81 -28.53 -29.86 15.95
C SER A 81 -27.96 -28.54 16.43
N ASP A 82 -26.75 -28.22 15.98
CA ASP A 82 -26.07 -26.97 16.29
C ASP A 82 -25.76 -26.21 14.98
N ALA A 83 -25.91 -24.89 15.02
CA ALA A 83 -25.58 -24.05 13.89
C ALA A 83 -24.06 -23.90 13.72
N CYS A 84 -23.54 -24.11 12.51
CA CYS A 84 -22.13 -23.98 12.14
C CYS A 84 -21.70 -22.52 11.86
N GLY A 85 -22.30 -21.54 12.54
CA GLY A 85 -21.81 -20.16 12.56
C GLY A 85 -21.79 -19.39 11.22
N GLY A 86 -22.58 -19.80 10.21
CA GLY A 86 -22.60 -19.14 8.89
C GLY A 86 -21.39 -19.44 7.99
N PHE A 87 -20.49 -20.32 8.43
CA PHE A 87 -19.36 -20.85 7.64
C PHE A 87 -19.65 -22.23 7.04
N GLY A 88 -20.71 -22.85 7.55
CA GLY A 88 -21.30 -24.06 7.03
C GLY A 88 -20.74 -25.36 7.60
N CYS A 89 -21.41 -26.46 7.28
CA CYS A 89 -21.08 -27.80 7.74
C CYS A 89 -20.23 -28.56 6.71
N ASN A 90 -19.10 -29.14 7.12
CA ASN A 90 -18.22 -29.92 6.26
C ASN A 90 -18.36 -31.42 6.56
N ALA A 91 -19.17 -32.10 5.74
CA ALA A 91 -19.45 -33.52 5.91
C ALA A 91 -18.24 -34.42 5.65
N ALA A 92 -17.33 -34.04 4.74
CA ALA A 92 -16.14 -34.83 4.42
C ALA A 92 -15.17 -34.90 5.61
N GLU A 93 -15.10 -33.78 6.33
CA GLU A 93 -14.19 -33.57 7.45
C GLU A 93 -14.85 -33.75 8.82
N VAL A 94 -16.14 -34.10 8.83
CA VAL A 94 -16.90 -34.53 10.01
C VAL A 94 -16.95 -33.42 11.09
N ARG A 95 -17.12 -32.16 10.68
CA ARG A 95 -17.14 -30.98 11.57
C ARG A 95 -17.88 -29.77 10.98
N CYS A 96 -18.19 -28.78 11.82
CA CYS A 96 -18.49 -27.43 11.35
C CYS A 96 -17.21 -26.73 10.89
N ASN A 97 -17.31 -25.87 9.88
CA ASN A 97 -16.21 -25.00 9.48
C ASN A 97 -15.95 -23.93 10.55
N GLU A 98 -14.68 -23.63 10.80
CA GLU A 98 -14.25 -22.52 11.66
C GLU A 98 -14.31 -21.18 10.93
N CYS A 99 -14.15 -21.21 9.60
CA CYS A 99 -14.27 -20.05 8.72
C CYS A 99 -14.60 -20.48 7.28
N ARG A 100 -14.91 -19.53 6.39
CA ARG A 100 -15.32 -19.87 5.01
C ARG A 100 -14.17 -20.53 4.23
N PRO A 101 -14.36 -21.73 3.66
CA PRO A 101 -13.35 -22.42 2.85
C PRO A 101 -12.69 -21.54 1.78
N ASP A 102 -11.36 -21.60 1.69
CA ASP A 102 -10.54 -20.87 0.71
C ASP A 102 -10.76 -19.33 0.71
N GLN A 103 -11.22 -18.77 1.83
CA GLN A 103 -11.42 -17.33 1.97
C GLN A 103 -10.51 -16.71 3.01
N LEU A 104 -10.32 -15.40 2.85
CA LEU A 104 -9.78 -14.51 3.86
C LEU A 104 -10.95 -13.85 4.60
N GLY A 105 -10.85 -13.74 5.92
CA GLY A 105 -11.86 -13.06 6.74
C GLY A 105 -11.22 -12.24 7.85
N CYS A 106 -11.88 -11.17 8.27
CA CYS A 106 -11.44 -10.36 9.41
C CYS A 106 -12.18 -10.76 10.69
N ALA A 107 -11.42 -10.87 11.79
CA ALA A 107 -11.95 -11.00 13.13
C ALA A 107 -11.36 -9.89 14.00
N GLY A 108 -12.02 -8.71 13.99
CA GLY A 108 -11.43 -7.50 14.58
C GLY A 108 -10.23 -7.03 13.75
N ASP A 109 -9.06 -6.97 14.37
CA ASP A 109 -7.81 -6.59 13.69
C ASP A 109 -7.02 -7.81 13.18
N GLU A 110 -7.55 -9.04 13.29
CA GLU A 110 -6.88 -10.24 12.78
C GLU A 110 -7.43 -10.65 11.41
N LEU A 111 -6.53 -10.72 10.42
CA LEU A 111 -6.79 -11.35 9.13
C LEU A 111 -6.59 -12.86 9.26
N THR A 112 -7.64 -13.61 9.00
CA THR A 112 -7.67 -15.07 9.07
C THR A 112 -7.67 -15.64 7.64
N THR A 113 -6.74 -16.55 7.35
CA THR A 113 -6.72 -17.34 6.11
C THR A 113 -7.31 -18.71 6.38
N CYS A 114 -8.29 -19.12 5.60
CA CYS A 114 -8.95 -20.41 5.73
C CYS A 114 -8.41 -21.42 4.70
N THR A 115 -8.25 -22.68 5.11
CA THR A 115 -8.00 -23.78 4.19
C THR A 115 -9.25 -24.10 3.37
N ALA A 116 -9.10 -24.90 2.30
CA ALA A 116 -10.22 -25.48 1.56
C ALA A 116 -11.20 -26.29 2.45
N ASP A 117 -10.71 -26.82 3.57
CA ASP A 117 -11.53 -27.58 4.51
C ASP A 117 -12.22 -26.72 5.59
N GLY A 118 -12.17 -25.39 5.46
CA GLY A 118 -12.81 -24.45 6.38
C GLY A 118 -12.18 -24.34 7.77
N LEU A 119 -10.91 -24.75 7.92
CA LEU A 119 -10.11 -24.52 9.13
C LEU A 119 -9.26 -23.26 8.99
N VAL A 120 -8.91 -22.66 10.12
CA VAL A 120 -7.96 -21.55 10.16
C VAL A 120 -6.55 -22.07 9.81
N ALA A 121 -6.03 -21.65 8.67
CA ALA A 121 -4.68 -21.96 8.21
C ALA A 121 -3.62 -21.07 8.89
N SER A 122 -3.92 -19.78 9.00
CA SER A 122 -3.06 -18.77 9.60
C SER A 122 -3.85 -17.55 10.04
N THR A 123 -3.34 -16.84 11.04
CA THR A 123 -3.82 -15.51 11.43
C THR A 123 -2.69 -14.48 11.36
N GLU A 124 -3.03 -13.25 10.98
CA GLU A 124 -2.12 -12.11 10.92
C GLU A 124 -2.79 -10.92 11.63
N THR A 125 -2.09 -10.28 12.56
CA THR A 125 -2.60 -9.05 13.20
C THR A 125 -2.30 -7.83 12.33
N CYS A 126 -3.35 -7.18 11.85
CA CYS A 126 -3.29 -5.98 11.04
C CYS A 126 -2.99 -4.73 11.88
N VAL A 127 -1.88 -4.05 11.58
CA VAL A 127 -1.46 -2.83 12.29
C VAL A 127 -2.44 -1.67 12.09
N LEU A 128 -3.07 -1.58 10.92
CA LEU A 128 -3.99 -0.50 10.56
C LEU A 128 -5.45 -0.96 10.47
N GLN A 129 -5.81 -2.00 11.23
CA GLN A 129 -7.09 -2.70 11.19
C GLN A 129 -7.26 -3.64 9.99
N CYS A 130 -8.14 -4.61 10.14
CA CYS A 130 -8.51 -5.54 9.08
C CYS A 130 -9.69 -4.97 8.29
N ALA A 131 -9.59 -4.95 6.96
CA ALA A 131 -10.65 -4.54 6.06
C ALA A 131 -11.44 -5.79 5.62
N ASP A 132 -12.73 -5.84 5.96
CA ASP A 132 -13.63 -6.91 5.54
C ASP A 132 -13.69 -7.03 4.00
N ALA A 133 -14.05 -8.23 3.54
CA ALA A 133 -14.28 -8.47 2.12
C ALA A 133 -15.47 -7.63 1.62
N THR A 134 -15.30 -6.91 0.51
CA THR A 134 -16.36 -6.09 -0.13
C THR A 134 -16.46 -6.41 -1.62
N GLY A 135 -17.58 -7.01 -2.03
CA GLY A 135 -17.78 -7.43 -3.42
C GLY A 135 -16.71 -8.45 -3.85
N ASP A 136 -15.97 -8.12 -4.91
CA ASP A 136 -14.88 -8.95 -5.44
C ASP A 136 -13.54 -8.74 -4.71
N THR A 137 -13.48 -7.83 -3.73
CA THR A 137 -12.24 -7.56 -2.98
C THR A 137 -12.21 -8.42 -1.73
N ALA A 138 -11.24 -9.34 -1.64
CA ALA A 138 -11.05 -10.17 -0.45
C ALA A 138 -10.68 -9.34 0.79
N ALA A 139 -10.93 -9.92 1.97
CA ALA A 139 -10.49 -9.34 3.24
C ALA A 139 -8.96 -9.21 3.25
N ARG A 140 -8.45 -8.12 3.82
CA ARG A 140 -7.00 -7.82 3.88
C ARG A 140 -6.71 -6.89 5.03
N CYS A 141 -5.46 -6.84 5.48
CA CYS A 141 -5.05 -5.75 6.35
C CYS A 141 -5.12 -4.41 5.60
N HIS A 142 -5.61 -3.37 6.26
CA HIS A 142 -5.50 -2.02 5.73
C HIS A 142 -4.01 -1.69 5.55
N SER A 143 -3.70 -1.14 4.39
CA SER A 143 -2.38 -0.59 4.09
C SER A 143 -2.49 0.92 3.92
N ILE A 144 -1.38 1.61 4.14
CA ILE A 144 -1.28 3.02 3.74
C ILE A 144 -1.33 3.04 2.22
N VAL A 145 -2.31 3.74 1.65
CA VAL A 145 -2.45 3.96 0.22
C VAL A 145 -1.88 5.35 -0.08
N PRO A 146 -0.67 5.47 -0.64
CA PRO A 146 -0.11 6.78 -0.93
C PRO A 146 -0.93 7.46 -2.03
N VAL A 147 -1.34 8.71 -1.79
CA VAL A 147 -2.27 9.45 -2.67
C VAL A 147 -1.83 9.46 -4.13
N TRP A 148 -0.53 9.58 -4.40
CA TRP A 148 0.01 9.71 -5.75
C TRP A 148 0.46 8.39 -6.39
N ILE A 149 0.53 7.29 -5.63
CA ILE A 149 0.93 5.95 -6.11
C ILE A 149 0.11 4.84 -5.41
N PRO A 150 -1.23 4.82 -5.57
CA PRO A 150 -2.13 4.06 -4.69
C PRO A 150 -1.91 2.54 -4.69
N GLN A 151 -1.45 1.98 -5.81
CA GLN A 151 -1.27 0.52 -5.96
C GLN A 151 0.13 0.03 -5.59
N VAL A 152 1.03 0.92 -5.14
CA VAL A 152 2.44 0.56 -4.99
C VAL A 152 2.67 -0.49 -3.90
N CYS A 153 1.80 -0.55 -2.89
CA CYS A 153 1.89 -1.48 -1.77
C CYS A 153 1.07 -2.77 -1.97
N GLU A 154 0.44 -2.98 -3.13
CA GLU A 154 -0.41 -4.16 -3.39
C GLU A 154 0.37 -5.37 -3.93
N THR A 155 1.53 -5.11 -4.53
CA THR A 155 2.49 -6.15 -4.93
C THR A 155 3.64 -6.17 -3.94
N ILE A 156 4.56 -7.12 -4.00
CA ILE A 156 5.82 -7.09 -3.22
C ILE A 156 6.94 -6.70 -4.18
N ALA A 157 7.94 -5.96 -3.70
CA ALA A 157 9.13 -5.63 -4.47
C ALA A 157 9.86 -6.90 -4.90
N VAL A 158 10.45 -6.91 -6.10
CA VAL A 158 11.25 -8.05 -6.56
C VAL A 158 12.64 -8.06 -5.92
N GLU A 159 13.18 -6.87 -5.66
CA GLU A 159 14.53 -6.67 -5.13
C GLU A 159 14.52 -6.54 -3.61
N ALA A 160 15.36 -7.31 -2.93
CA ALA A 160 15.34 -7.42 -1.47
C ALA A 160 15.81 -6.14 -0.76
N GLU A 161 16.97 -5.59 -1.11
CA GLU A 161 17.56 -4.49 -0.35
C GLU A 161 18.27 -3.48 -1.25
N LEU A 162 18.03 -2.20 -1.01
CA LEU A 162 18.84 -1.10 -1.50
C LEU A 162 19.65 -0.53 -0.35
N LEU A 163 20.96 -0.79 -0.37
CA LEU A 163 21.90 -0.28 0.62
C LEU A 163 22.89 0.69 -0.05
N ILE A 164 22.73 1.98 0.21
CA ILE A 164 23.63 3.02 -0.31
C ILE A 164 24.62 3.44 0.79
N THR A 165 25.86 2.95 0.68
CA THR A 165 26.97 3.27 1.63
C THR A 165 28.02 4.21 1.05
N THR A 166 27.93 4.53 -0.23
CA THR A 166 28.78 5.51 -0.92
C THR A 166 27.92 6.56 -1.60
N ALA A 167 28.44 7.78 -1.74
CA ALA A 167 27.71 8.85 -2.41
C ALA A 167 27.24 8.40 -3.80
N THR A 168 25.94 8.53 -4.07
CA THR A 168 25.29 7.99 -5.27
C THR A 168 24.40 9.05 -5.91
N GLU A 169 24.43 9.12 -7.24
CA GLU A 169 23.49 9.93 -8.02
C GLU A 169 22.43 9.02 -8.66
N ILE A 170 21.16 9.36 -8.47
CA ILE A 170 20.02 8.68 -9.11
C ILE A 170 19.44 9.63 -10.15
N ASP A 171 19.54 9.28 -11.43
CA ASP A 171 18.94 10.04 -12.53
C ASP A 171 17.56 9.46 -12.87
N THR A 172 16.52 10.18 -12.48
CA THR A 172 15.12 9.80 -12.67
C THR A 172 14.68 9.79 -14.14
N ASN A 173 15.49 10.30 -15.08
CA ASN A 173 15.23 10.15 -16.51
C ASN A 173 15.63 8.76 -17.04
N GLN A 174 16.42 8.00 -16.28
CA GLN A 174 16.82 6.65 -16.66
C GLN A 174 15.77 5.68 -16.13
N ASP A 175 15.00 5.07 -17.04
CA ASP A 175 13.92 4.14 -16.65
C ASP A 175 14.44 2.96 -15.81
N SER A 176 15.72 2.57 -16.00
CA SER A 176 16.38 1.54 -15.19
C SER A 176 16.57 1.94 -13.72
N ALA A 177 16.56 3.23 -13.38
CA ALA A 177 16.56 3.70 -12.00
C ALA A 177 15.18 3.57 -11.34
N CYS A 178 14.11 3.46 -12.13
CA CYS A 178 12.72 3.39 -11.67
C CYS A 178 12.24 1.93 -11.64
N ASN A 179 12.88 1.07 -10.85
CA ASN A 179 12.60 -0.37 -10.81
C ASN A 179 11.18 -0.73 -10.29
N GLY A 180 10.53 0.19 -9.57
CA GLY A 180 9.12 0.10 -9.20
C GLY A 180 8.16 0.62 -10.29
N GLY A 181 8.70 1.03 -11.44
CA GLY A 181 7.96 1.60 -12.56
C GLY A 181 7.93 3.12 -12.56
N ILE A 182 7.28 3.65 -13.61
CA ILE A 182 7.04 5.08 -13.79
C ILE A 182 5.53 5.31 -13.69
N VAL A 183 5.12 6.19 -12.78
CA VAL A 183 3.70 6.53 -12.58
C VAL A 183 3.40 7.87 -13.23
N ALA A 184 2.50 7.86 -14.21
CA ALA A 184 2.04 9.07 -14.87
C ALA A 184 1.10 9.87 -13.96
N GLN A 185 1.28 11.19 -13.92
CA GLN A 185 0.39 12.10 -13.21
C GLN A 185 -0.48 12.89 -14.21
N PRO A 186 -1.77 13.16 -13.92
CA PRO A 186 -2.69 13.79 -14.89
C PRO A 186 -2.25 15.17 -15.41
N SER A 187 -1.51 15.93 -14.61
CA SER A 187 -1.08 17.31 -14.95
C SER A 187 0.30 17.65 -14.38
N GLY A 188 1.14 16.64 -14.14
CA GLY A 188 2.43 16.77 -13.49
C GLY A 188 3.56 16.03 -14.20
N PRO A 189 4.79 16.16 -13.67
CA PRO A 189 5.88 15.26 -14.04
C PRO A 189 5.50 13.83 -13.64
N GLU A 190 6.05 12.84 -14.34
CA GLU A 190 5.92 11.45 -13.91
C GLU A 190 6.65 11.24 -12.56
N ILE A 191 6.34 10.13 -11.90
CA ILE A 191 7.02 9.70 -10.67
C ILE A 191 7.88 8.48 -11.00
N CYS A 192 9.19 8.59 -10.74
CA CYS A 192 10.12 7.47 -10.77
C CYS A 192 10.04 6.73 -9.43
N VAL A 193 9.57 5.48 -9.45
CA VAL A 193 9.43 4.67 -8.24
C VAL A 193 10.68 3.80 -8.06
N VAL A 194 11.42 4.05 -6.98
CA VAL A 194 12.54 3.23 -6.51
C VAL A 194 12.02 2.32 -5.40
N ARG A 195 12.00 1.01 -5.65
CA ARG A 195 11.28 0.06 -4.80
C ARG A 195 12.09 -1.17 -4.43
N TYR A 196 12.13 -1.48 -3.13
CA TYR A 196 12.83 -2.63 -2.55
C TYR A 196 12.06 -3.15 -1.33
N HIS A 197 12.36 -4.34 -0.80
CA HIS A 197 11.77 -4.72 0.50
C HIS A 197 12.29 -3.79 1.60
N ARG A 198 13.58 -3.46 1.58
CA ARG A 198 14.24 -2.56 2.53
C ARG A 198 15.12 -1.53 1.82
N ILE A 199 15.08 -0.28 2.27
CA ILE A 199 15.89 0.81 1.74
C ILE A 199 16.67 1.46 2.88
N VAL A 200 18.00 1.51 2.76
CA VAL A 200 18.88 2.21 3.70
C VAL A 200 19.78 3.18 2.95
N LEU A 201 19.56 4.48 3.19
CA LEU A 201 20.35 5.58 2.62
C LEU A 201 21.41 6.03 3.63
N GLY A 202 22.47 5.23 3.76
CA GLY A 202 23.59 5.44 4.69
C GLY A 202 24.67 6.43 4.23
N ALA A 203 24.57 6.92 2.98
CA ALA A 203 25.45 7.94 2.41
C ALA A 203 24.64 8.94 1.59
N THR A 204 25.29 10.02 1.12
CA THR A 204 24.61 11.05 0.33
C THR A 204 24.01 10.47 -0.95
N VAL A 205 22.70 10.60 -1.10
CA VAL A 205 21.97 10.31 -2.33
C VAL A 205 21.57 11.63 -2.95
N SER A 206 22.05 11.91 -4.16
CA SER A 206 21.58 13.07 -4.90
C SER A 206 20.71 12.62 -6.07
N VAL A 207 19.52 13.18 -6.17
CA VAL A 207 18.52 12.79 -7.17
C VAL A 207 18.43 13.89 -8.21
N VAL A 208 18.56 13.51 -9.47
CA VAL A 208 18.48 14.41 -10.63
C VAL A 208 17.42 13.92 -11.61
N GLY A 209 17.10 14.77 -12.59
CA GLY A 209 16.19 14.45 -13.68
C GLY A 209 14.85 15.15 -13.59
N ALA A 210 13.93 14.82 -14.49
CA ALA A 210 12.67 15.55 -14.65
C ALA A 210 11.51 14.97 -13.82
N ARG A 211 11.57 13.68 -13.48
CA ARG A 211 10.50 12.98 -12.75
C ARG A 211 10.63 13.22 -11.26
N ALA A 212 9.51 13.30 -10.53
CA ALA A 212 9.55 13.23 -9.07
C ALA A 212 10.09 11.86 -8.65
N ILE A 213 10.64 11.72 -7.44
CA ILE A 213 11.10 10.43 -6.95
C ILE A 213 10.21 9.91 -5.82
N ALA A 214 9.91 8.61 -5.84
CA ALA A 214 9.30 7.92 -4.72
C ALA A 214 10.20 6.77 -4.27
N PHE A 215 10.65 6.80 -3.01
CA PHE A 215 11.30 5.65 -2.39
C PHE A 215 10.24 4.85 -1.65
N VAL A 216 10.06 3.59 -2.07
CA VAL A 216 9.04 2.71 -1.52
C VAL A 216 9.71 1.46 -0.98
N ALA A 217 9.68 1.30 0.34
CA ALA A 217 10.08 0.08 1.01
C ALA A 217 8.85 -0.76 1.35
N ASP A 218 8.92 -2.08 1.18
CA ASP A 218 7.83 -2.92 1.69
C ASP A 218 7.85 -2.99 3.22
N GLN A 219 9.04 -3.01 3.83
CA GLN A 219 9.26 -3.20 5.27
C GLN A 219 9.83 -1.95 5.95
N GLU A 220 11.04 -1.52 5.59
CA GLU A 220 11.75 -0.45 6.32
C GLU A 220 12.45 0.49 5.36
N LEU A 221 12.31 1.80 5.62
CA LEU A 221 12.97 2.85 4.88
C LEU A 221 13.73 3.74 5.88
N ASP A 222 15.06 3.68 5.82
CA ASP A 222 15.95 4.45 6.69
C ASP A 222 16.74 5.46 5.87
N ILE A 223 16.71 6.73 6.31
CA ILE A 223 17.53 7.82 5.76
C ILE A 223 18.47 8.31 6.86
N ASP A 224 19.70 7.83 6.82
CA ASP A 224 20.72 8.15 7.82
C ASP A 224 21.66 9.29 7.39
N ALA A 225 21.74 9.54 6.09
CA ALA A 225 22.58 10.56 5.51
C ALA A 225 21.77 11.66 4.79
N LEU A 226 22.40 12.36 3.85
CA LEU A 226 21.76 13.40 3.05
C LEU A 226 21.00 12.79 1.87
N LEU A 227 19.68 12.94 1.84
CA LEU A 227 18.88 12.80 0.62
C LEU A 227 18.71 14.18 -0.01
N ASP A 228 19.44 14.44 -1.09
CA ASP A 228 19.42 15.69 -1.83
C ASP A 228 18.54 15.55 -3.08
N VAL A 229 17.33 16.08 -3.00
CA VAL A 229 16.41 16.29 -4.13
C VAL A 229 16.33 17.77 -4.50
N GLY A 230 17.30 18.58 -4.06
CA GLY A 230 17.31 20.03 -4.24
C GLY A 230 17.65 20.44 -5.67
N ALA A 231 17.43 21.73 -5.95
CA ALA A 231 17.89 22.34 -7.18
C ALA A 231 19.39 22.68 -7.11
N ARG A 232 20.08 22.46 -8.22
CA ARG A 232 21.50 22.80 -8.37
C ARG A 232 21.65 24.13 -9.11
N GLY A 233 21.57 25.23 -8.37
CA GLY A 233 21.65 26.58 -8.91
C GLY A 233 20.47 26.92 -9.83
N ARG A 234 20.67 26.82 -11.15
CA ARG A 234 19.61 27.06 -12.14
C ARG A 234 18.90 25.79 -12.59
N THR A 235 19.48 24.63 -12.31
CA THR A 235 18.90 23.33 -12.64
C THR A 235 17.90 22.98 -11.57
N SER A 236 16.63 22.85 -11.96
CA SER A 236 15.58 22.35 -11.09
C SER A 236 15.89 20.93 -10.59
N GLY A 237 15.40 20.62 -9.39
CA GLY A 237 15.38 19.27 -8.84
C GLY A 237 14.27 18.39 -9.48
N PRO A 238 14.27 17.09 -9.16
CA PRO A 238 13.32 16.10 -9.68
C PRO A 238 11.86 16.50 -9.45
N GLY A 239 11.01 16.45 -10.48
CA GLY A 239 9.58 16.73 -10.31
C GLY A 239 9.23 18.22 -10.15
N SER A 240 10.19 19.15 -10.25
CA SER A 240 9.91 20.58 -10.45
C SER A 240 9.32 20.78 -11.86
N GLY A 241 8.05 20.39 -12.03
CA GLY A 241 7.31 20.58 -13.27
C GLY A 241 7.39 22.05 -13.65
N GLY A 242 7.82 22.34 -14.89
CA GLY A 242 8.37 23.63 -15.37
C GLY A 242 7.49 24.88 -15.24
N THR A 243 6.42 24.82 -14.44
CA THR A 243 5.68 25.93 -13.86
C THR A 243 6.64 26.97 -13.29
N SER A 244 6.41 28.21 -13.71
CA SER A 244 7.12 29.38 -13.20
C SER A 244 6.16 30.25 -12.41
N GLY A 245 6.51 30.59 -11.18
CA GLY A 245 5.75 31.55 -10.39
C GLY A 245 5.89 32.96 -10.96
N GLY A 246 4.76 33.67 -11.10
CA GLY A 246 4.64 35.13 -11.24
C GLY A 246 5.48 35.82 -12.33
N ILE A 247 4.83 36.27 -13.41
CA ILE A 247 5.42 37.21 -14.37
C ILE A 247 5.11 38.63 -13.87
N SER A 248 6.12 39.38 -13.44
CA SER A 248 6.01 40.84 -13.33
C SER A 248 6.82 41.45 -14.48
N SER A 249 6.19 42.30 -15.29
CA SER A 249 6.76 42.82 -16.54
C SER A 249 7.88 43.86 -16.35
N THR A 250 8.24 44.22 -15.12
CA THR A 250 9.10 45.37 -14.84
C THR A 250 10.19 45.15 -13.77
N GLY A 251 10.29 43.96 -13.18
CA GLY A 251 11.29 43.63 -12.15
C GLY A 251 11.67 42.16 -12.18
N GLY A 252 12.82 41.79 -11.59
CA GLY A 252 13.28 40.40 -11.55
C GLY A 252 12.17 39.46 -11.06
N GLY A 253 12.08 38.22 -11.56
CA GLY A 253 11.16 37.25 -10.95
C GLY A 253 11.63 37.00 -9.52
N GLY A 254 10.75 37.01 -8.52
CA GLY A 254 11.19 36.77 -7.15
C GLY A 254 11.10 35.29 -6.83
N GLY A 255 11.82 34.89 -5.79
CA GLY A 255 12.04 33.48 -5.55
C GLY A 255 10.78 32.81 -5.05
N ALA A 256 10.34 31.75 -5.72
CA ALA A 256 9.43 30.80 -5.11
C ALA A 256 10.11 30.28 -3.84
N GLY A 257 9.39 30.17 -2.74
CA GLY A 257 9.91 29.58 -1.50
C GLY A 257 8.98 28.44 -1.18
N SER A 258 9.44 27.27 -0.74
CA SER A 258 8.51 26.13 -0.59
C SER A 258 7.83 26.06 0.73
N LYS A 259 7.25 27.22 1.04
CA LYS A 259 6.16 27.52 1.94
C LYS A 259 5.34 28.71 1.42
N GLN A 260 5.64 29.28 0.25
CA GLN A 260 5.04 30.51 -0.27
C GLN A 260 5.23 30.62 -1.79
N VAL A 261 4.17 30.90 -2.57
CA VAL A 261 4.33 31.33 -3.99
C VAL A 261 5.46 32.35 -4.07
N GLY A 262 6.34 32.30 -5.06
CA GLY A 262 7.42 33.27 -5.11
C GLY A 262 6.92 34.69 -5.10
N GLY A 263 7.51 35.51 -4.23
CA GLY A 263 7.25 36.93 -4.29
C GLY A 263 7.67 37.48 -5.65
N ASN A 264 7.19 38.65 -6.04
CA ASN A 264 7.81 39.35 -7.17
C ASN A 264 9.25 39.71 -6.79
N GLY A 265 10.19 39.73 -7.72
CA GLY A 265 11.55 40.18 -7.40
C GLY A 265 11.56 41.70 -7.28
N GLY A 266 12.62 42.22 -6.69
CA GLY A 266 12.76 43.66 -6.52
C GLY A 266 12.85 44.38 -7.86
N ALA A 267 12.21 45.54 -7.95
CA ALA A 267 12.48 46.53 -8.98
C ALA A 267 13.61 47.47 -8.53
N PHE A 268 14.10 48.34 -9.41
CA PHE A 268 15.10 49.34 -9.02
C PHE A 268 14.61 50.20 -7.86
N GLY A 269 15.33 50.16 -6.73
CA GLY A 269 14.98 50.91 -5.52
C GLY A 269 13.78 50.37 -4.73
N ALA A 270 13.24 49.20 -5.09
CA ALA A 270 12.13 48.57 -4.39
C ALA A 270 12.48 47.14 -3.94
N PRO A 271 12.12 46.74 -2.71
CA PRO A 271 12.26 45.35 -2.28
C PRO A 271 11.39 44.43 -3.15
N GLY A 272 11.74 43.15 -3.22
CA GLY A 272 10.85 42.14 -3.78
C GLY A 272 9.55 42.01 -2.98
N GLY A 273 8.50 41.53 -3.63
CA GLY A 273 7.28 41.10 -2.95
C GLY A 273 7.57 39.94 -1.99
N GLY A 274 6.76 39.84 -0.93
CA GLY A 274 6.72 38.65 -0.09
C GLY A 274 6.14 37.48 -0.87
N GLY A 275 6.46 36.26 -0.46
CA GLY A 275 5.84 35.09 -1.08
C GLY A 275 4.35 34.93 -0.72
N GLY A 276 3.63 34.12 -1.50
CA GLY A 276 2.22 33.76 -1.28
C GLY A 276 2.01 32.74 -0.16
N ALA A 277 0.82 32.13 -0.09
CA ALA A 277 0.51 31.16 0.96
C ALA A 277 1.18 29.79 0.74
N ILE A 278 1.32 29.02 1.84
CA ILE A 278 1.66 27.60 1.81
C ILE A 278 0.49 26.86 1.12
N VAL A 279 0.80 25.98 0.16
CA VAL A 279 -0.17 25.00 -0.34
C VAL A 279 0.09 23.69 0.38
N ASP A 280 -0.96 23.08 0.93
CA ASP A 280 -0.88 21.72 1.46
C ASP A 280 -0.67 20.76 0.29
N PRO A 281 0.47 20.04 0.22
CA PRO A 281 0.71 19.09 -0.87
C PRO A 281 -0.36 18.02 -0.92
N LEU A 282 -0.93 17.58 0.22
CA LEU A 282 -1.96 16.54 0.24
C LEU A 282 -3.28 16.98 -0.40
N GLY A 283 -3.52 18.30 -0.49
CA GLY A 283 -4.64 18.85 -1.25
C GLY A 283 -4.38 18.91 -2.76
N SER A 284 -3.14 18.66 -3.20
CA SER A 284 -2.77 18.66 -4.62
C SER A 284 -3.01 17.28 -5.25
N PRO A 285 -3.69 17.20 -6.40
CA PRO A 285 -3.84 15.94 -7.14
C PRO A 285 -2.53 15.44 -7.77
N VAL A 286 -1.44 16.20 -7.63
CA VAL A 286 -0.13 15.92 -8.23
C VAL A 286 0.98 16.19 -7.22
N LEU A 287 1.92 15.25 -7.13
CA LEU A 287 3.22 15.42 -6.49
C LEU A 287 4.10 16.30 -7.38
N LEU A 288 4.23 17.57 -7.00
CA LEU A 288 5.03 18.57 -7.70
C LEU A 288 6.16 19.03 -6.81
N GLY A 289 7.34 19.25 -7.38
CA GLY A 289 8.43 19.96 -6.73
C GLY A 289 8.18 21.46 -6.70
N GLY A 290 9.24 22.19 -6.40
CA GLY A 290 9.27 23.64 -6.42
C GLY A 290 9.05 24.24 -7.77
N GLN A 291 8.40 25.41 -7.79
CA GLN A 291 8.37 26.24 -8.98
C GLN A 291 9.75 26.88 -9.20
N ARG A 292 10.20 26.92 -10.45
CA ARG A 292 11.39 27.70 -10.81
C ARG A 292 11.02 29.18 -11.00
N ALA A 293 11.98 30.08 -10.83
CA ALA A 293 11.78 31.46 -11.26
C ALA A 293 11.62 31.49 -12.80
N ASN A 294 10.76 32.38 -13.30
CA ASN A 294 10.50 32.47 -14.74
C ASN A 294 11.76 32.95 -15.48
N ASN A 295 12.19 32.17 -16.48
CA ASN A 295 13.32 32.52 -17.35
C ASN A 295 12.89 33.30 -18.61
N ASN A 296 11.59 33.53 -18.77
CA ASN A 296 10.99 34.08 -19.98
C ASN A 296 11.02 35.62 -20.00
N ALA A 297 12.22 36.21 -19.82
CA ALA A 297 12.46 37.61 -20.16
C ALA A 297 12.60 37.75 -21.69
N THR A 298 11.58 37.33 -22.44
CA THR A 298 11.54 37.36 -23.91
C THR A 298 11.44 38.77 -24.48
N THR A 299 11.23 39.80 -23.65
CA THR A 299 10.99 41.17 -24.12
C THR A 299 12.25 42.05 -24.24
N VAL A 300 13.46 41.55 -23.94
CA VAL A 300 14.71 42.35 -24.06
C VAL A 300 15.65 41.87 -25.17
N ALA A 301 15.13 41.13 -26.16
CA ALA A 301 15.92 40.51 -27.24
C ALA A 301 16.72 41.49 -28.14
N ASN A 302 16.57 42.81 -28.00
CA ASN A 302 17.21 43.78 -28.90
C ASN A 302 18.52 44.39 -28.40
N PHE A 303 19.02 44.04 -27.21
CA PHE A 303 20.19 44.75 -26.63
C PHE A 303 21.43 43.92 -26.34
N GLY A 304 21.58 42.70 -26.88
CA GLY A 304 22.81 41.89 -26.68
C GLY A 304 23.21 41.70 -25.21
N ASP A 305 22.24 41.89 -24.30
CA ASP A 305 22.44 42.26 -22.91
C ASP A 305 22.06 41.06 -22.04
N TYR A 306 22.90 40.80 -21.04
CA TYR A 306 22.71 39.77 -20.03
C TYR A 306 21.26 39.66 -19.55
N VAL A 307 20.65 38.48 -19.72
CA VAL A 307 19.33 38.17 -19.17
C VAL A 307 19.55 37.44 -17.84
N PRO A 308 19.19 38.05 -16.68
CA PRO A 308 19.32 37.36 -15.40
C PRO A 308 18.37 36.16 -15.39
N VAL A 309 18.95 34.97 -15.20
CA VAL A 309 18.20 33.70 -15.20
C VAL A 309 17.83 33.34 -13.76
N GLY A 310 16.58 32.92 -13.58
CA GLY A 310 16.04 32.47 -12.31
C GLY A 310 16.71 31.21 -11.78
N GLY A 311 16.61 31.01 -10.46
CA GLY A 311 16.99 29.76 -9.82
C GLY A 311 16.04 28.61 -10.15
N GLY A 312 16.56 27.38 -10.11
CA GLY A 312 15.77 26.16 -10.32
C GLY A 312 14.87 25.86 -9.11
N GLY A 313 13.69 25.30 -9.34
CA GLY A 313 12.83 24.84 -8.27
C GLY A 313 13.32 23.50 -7.70
N GLY A 314 13.29 23.32 -6.39
CA GLY A 314 13.66 22.10 -5.68
C GLY A 314 12.77 20.93 -6.05
N GLY A 315 13.21 19.72 -5.73
CA GLY A 315 12.55 18.51 -6.20
C GLY A 315 11.50 17.96 -5.24
N ALA A 316 10.63 17.10 -5.76
CA ALA A 316 9.66 16.34 -4.99
C ALA A 316 10.18 14.93 -4.71
N ALA A 317 10.10 14.54 -3.44
CA ALA A 317 10.28 13.18 -2.98
C ALA A 317 8.99 12.68 -2.32
N LEU A 318 8.79 11.36 -2.34
CA LEU A 318 7.79 10.67 -1.55
C LEU A 318 8.47 9.50 -0.85
N LEU A 319 8.28 9.37 0.45
CA LEU A 319 8.84 8.30 1.26
C LEU A 319 7.71 7.39 1.76
N VAL A 320 7.75 6.12 1.39
CA VAL A 320 6.72 5.14 1.75
C VAL A 320 7.36 3.91 2.37
N SER A 321 6.83 3.47 3.50
CA SER A 321 6.96 2.09 3.96
C SER A 321 5.57 1.45 3.96
N CYS A 322 5.41 0.33 3.24
CA CYS A 322 4.12 -0.33 3.06
C CYS A 322 3.64 -1.08 4.32
N SER A 323 4.57 -1.67 5.08
CA SER A 323 4.25 -2.49 6.26
C SER A 323 5.11 -2.19 7.50
N GLY A 324 6.04 -1.22 7.44
CA GLY A 324 6.81 -0.83 8.61
C GLY A 324 7.01 0.68 8.72
N VAL A 325 8.23 1.10 9.03
CA VAL A 325 8.51 2.47 9.47
C VAL A 325 9.40 3.20 8.46
N VAL A 326 9.14 4.50 8.32
CA VAL A 326 10.05 5.45 7.69
C VAL A 326 10.83 6.15 8.78
N THR A 327 12.14 5.92 8.86
CA THR A 327 13.05 6.59 9.80
C THR A 327 13.90 7.61 9.07
N VAL A 328 13.88 8.86 9.54
CA VAL A 328 14.75 9.92 9.01
C VAL A 328 15.62 10.43 10.15
N SER A 329 16.86 9.96 10.19
CA SER A 329 17.88 10.42 11.15
C SER A 329 18.84 11.43 10.52
N GLY A 330 18.95 11.40 9.19
CA GLY A 330 19.74 12.33 8.37
C GLY A 330 19.02 13.62 7.98
N THR A 331 19.36 14.17 6.81
CA THR A 331 18.79 15.42 6.28
C THR A 331 18.18 15.17 4.92
N ILE A 332 17.02 15.77 4.67
CA ILE A 332 16.41 15.80 3.34
C ILE A 332 16.47 17.23 2.82
N ASP A 333 17.26 17.44 1.77
CA ASP A 333 17.37 18.73 1.10
C ASP A 333 16.49 18.74 -0.14
N ALA A 334 15.37 19.46 -0.06
CA ALA A 334 14.53 19.79 -1.20
C ALA A 334 14.68 21.28 -1.56
N GLY A 335 15.83 21.90 -1.30
CA GLY A 335 16.05 23.33 -1.46
C GLY A 335 15.88 23.82 -2.89
N GLY A 336 15.43 25.08 -3.01
CA GLY A 336 15.39 25.78 -4.28
C GLY A 336 16.76 26.40 -4.60
N GLY A 337 17.05 26.54 -5.88
CA GLY A 337 18.33 27.04 -6.36
C GLY A 337 18.38 28.57 -6.36
N GLY A 338 19.59 29.13 -6.22
CA GLY A 338 19.79 30.58 -6.25
C GLY A 338 19.65 31.18 -7.67
N GLY A 339 19.01 32.35 -7.76
CA GLY A 339 18.96 33.14 -8.99
C GLY A 339 20.23 33.95 -9.22
N ALA A 340 20.39 34.47 -10.43
CA ALA A 340 21.49 35.38 -10.76
C ALA A 340 21.42 36.69 -9.93
N GLY A 341 22.52 37.09 -9.31
CA GLY A 341 22.62 38.42 -8.70
C GLY A 341 22.44 39.55 -9.71
N GLY A 342 22.02 40.73 -9.24
CA GLY A 342 21.94 41.93 -10.07
C GLY A 342 23.32 42.38 -10.57
N GLY A 343 23.34 43.06 -11.72
CA GLY A 343 24.58 43.46 -12.40
C GLY A 343 24.56 44.91 -12.89
N ARG A 344 25.74 45.51 -13.01
CA ARG A 344 25.92 46.75 -13.77
C ARG A 344 25.89 46.40 -15.25
N LYS A 345 25.07 47.10 -16.06
CA LYS A 345 25.25 47.07 -17.52
C LYS A 345 26.62 47.68 -17.84
N ALA A 346 27.33 47.10 -18.81
CA ALA A 346 28.63 47.60 -19.22
C ALA A 346 28.50 49.04 -19.72
N GLU A 347 28.92 49.99 -18.88
CA GLU A 347 29.41 51.36 -19.14
C GLU A 347 28.83 52.15 -20.33
N VAL A 348 27.56 51.97 -20.68
CA VAL A 348 26.84 53.02 -21.40
C VAL A 348 26.49 54.05 -20.34
N GLN A 349 27.19 55.19 -20.34
CA GLN A 349 26.92 56.33 -19.46
C GLN A 349 25.41 56.59 -19.39
N GLY A 350 24.81 56.36 -18.21
CA GLY A 350 23.38 56.55 -17.96
C GLY A 350 22.51 55.29 -17.98
N SER A 351 23.07 54.10 -18.17
CA SER A 351 22.28 52.85 -18.09
C SER A 351 22.01 52.43 -16.64
N PRO A 352 20.74 52.11 -16.27
CA PRO A 352 20.38 51.71 -14.92
C PRO A 352 20.95 50.33 -14.56
N PHE A 353 21.20 50.11 -13.27
CA PHE A 353 21.51 48.78 -12.72
C PHE A 353 20.39 47.79 -13.07
N GLN A 354 20.75 46.56 -13.47
CA GLN A 354 19.76 45.50 -13.64
C GLN A 354 19.45 44.85 -12.29
N GLY A 355 18.15 44.65 -12.00
CA GLY A 355 17.71 43.84 -10.86
C GLY A 355 18.18 42.38 -11.01
N GLY A 356 18.46 41.72 -9.88
CA GLY A 356 18.78 40.29 -9.88
C GLY A 356 17.57 39.42 -10.21
N ALA A 357 17.81 38.18 -10.62
CA ALA A 357 16.79 37.16 -10.70
C ALA A 357 16.59 36.49 -9.33
N GLY A 358 15.36 36.12 -9.04
CA GLY A 358 14.98 35.39 -7.83
C GLY A 358 15.37 33.92 -7.88
N GLY A 359 15.43 33.30 -6.69
CA GLY A 359 15.67 31.87 -6.55
C GLY A 359 14.49 31.00 -7.01
N GLY A 360 14.65 29.69 -7.00
CA GLY A 360 13.50 28.78 -7.11
C GLY A 360 12.93 28.44 -5.73
N ALA A 361 11.70 27.92 -5.73
CA ALA A 361 11.07 27.29 -4.57
C ALA A 361 11.86 26.07 -4.15
N GLY A 362 11.83 25.70 -2.88
CA GLY A 362 12.17 24.31 -2.50
C GLY A 362 11.16 23.31 -3.08
N GLY A 363 11.19 22.05 -2.70
CA GLY A 363 10.17 21.10 -3.08
C GLY A 363 9.43 20.56 -1.88
N TYR A 364 8.90 19.36 -2.05
CA TYR A 364 8.09 18.66 -1.06
C TYR A 364 8.67 17.27 -0.82
N VAL A 365 8.50 16.79 0.40
CA VAL A 365 8.92 15.47 0.88
C VAL A 365 7.78 14.91 1.71
#